data_AF-A0A3N5PAW8-F1
#
_entry.id   AF-A0A3N5PAW8-F1
#
_cell.length_a   1.000
_cell.length_b   1.000
_cell.length_c   1.000
_cell.angle_alpha   90.00
_cell.angle_beta   90.00
_cell.angle_gamma   90.00
#
_symmetry.space_group_name_H-M   'P 1'
#
loop_
_entity.id
_entity.type
_entity.pdbx_description
1 polymer ?
#
loop_
_entity_poly.entity_id
_entity_poly.type
_entity_poly.pdbx_seq_one_letter_code
_entity_poly.pdbx_strand_id
1 'polypeptide(L)'
;MMRNRIVIGLGVAASLALSGCSESPEEALANRWPMLEQYCTECHSDAEQAGGMSLEGVTPAEVAANPQVWEQVVRRLRGSVMPPPGGAHPAVDQVNQFVAALEANLDAAAA
;
A
#
# COMPACT_ATOMS: atom_id res chain seq x y z
N MET A 1 46.85 46.43 -33.46
CA MET A 1 47.02 44.96 -33.43
C MET A 1 46.96 44.50 -31.97
N MET A 2 46.24 43.49 -31.47
CA MET A 2 45.28 42.45 -31.90
C MET A 2 44.48 42.09 -30.61
N ARG A 3 43.17 42.30 -30.53
CA ARG A 3 42.07 41.29 -30.53
C ARG A 3 42.26 40.02 -29.65
N ASN A 4 41.41 39.93 -28.62
CA ASN A 4 40.67 38.74 -28.11
C ASN A 4 41.52 37.60 -27.49
N ARG A 5 41.13 36.91 -26.40
CA ARG A 5 40.07 35.89 -26.37
C ARG A 5 39.51 35.66 -24.95
N ILE A 6 38.19 35.53 -24.92
CA ILE A 6 37.34 34.95 -23.87
C ILE A 6 37.73 33.47 -23.62
N VAL A 7 37.70 33.04 -22.36
CA VAL A 7 37.46 31.64 -21.99
C VAL A 7 36.35 31.60 -20.94
N ILE A 8 35.19 31.10 -21.37
CA ILE A 8 34.04 30.71 -20.56
C ILE A 8 34.42 29.39 -19.89
N GLY A 9 34.38 29.33 -18.56
CA GLY A 9 34.74 28.14 -17.79
C GLY A 9 33.75 27.90 -16.66
N LEU A 10 32.72 27.10 -16.96
CA LEU A 10 32.05 26.09 -16.12
C LEU A 10 31.91 26.36 -14.61
N GLY A 11 30.66 26.52 -14.16
CA GLY A 11 30.32 26.49 -12.74
C GLY A 11 28.82 26.44 -12.45
N VAL A 12 28.00 25.79 -13.30
CA VAL A 12 26.65 25.42 -12.88
C VAL A 12 26.77 24.08 -12.18
N ALA A 13 26.79 24.11 -10.85
CA ALA A 13 26.53 22.94 -10.02
C ALA A 13 25.08 22.52 -10.30
N ALA A 14 24.89 21.64 -11.28
CA ALA A 14 23.63 20.95 -11.50
C ALA A 14 23.39 20.04 -10.31
N SER A 15 22.42 20.42 -9.47
CA SER A 15 21.96 19.64 -8.34
C SER A 15 21.67 18.20 -8.76
N LEU A 16 22.44 17.25 -8.25
CA LEU A 16 22.10 15.83 -8.30
C LEU A 16 20.85 15.63 -7.44
N ALA A 17 19.67 15.62 -8.08
CA ALA A 17 18.48 15.07 -7.47
C ALA A 17 18.67 13.55 -7.39
N LEU A 18 19.06 13.04 -6.21
CA LEU A 18 18.80 11.66 -5.85
C LEU A 18 17.28 11.52 -5.68
N SER A 19 16.55 11.35 -6.78
CA SER A 19 15.19 10.83 -6.73
C SER A 19 15.28 9.38 -6.26
N GLY A 20 15.14 9.17 -4.96
CA GLY A 20 14.78 7.86 -4.44
C GLY A 20 13.46 7.44 -5.09
N CYS A 21 13.36 6.21 -5.57
CA CYS A 21 12.10 5.65 -6.01
C CYS A 21 11.11 5.75 -4.83
N SER A 22 10.11 6.63 -4.95
CA SER A 22 8.98 6.62 -4.02
C SER A 22 8.09 5.47 -4.45
N GLU A 23 7.89 4.49 -3.56
CA GLU A 23 6.94 3.39 -3.75
C GLU A 23 5.55 4.00 -3.99
N SER A 24 4.86 3.58 -5.04
CA SER A 24 3.47 4.01 -5.26
C SER A 24 2.56 3.40 -4.20
N PRO A 25 1.42 4.02 -3.83
CA PRO A 25 0.50 3.43 -2.86
C PRO A 25 0.00 2.03 -3.24
N GLU A 26 -0.19 1.76 -4.53
CA GLU A 26 -0.54 0.43 -5.05
C GLU A 26 0.60 -0.58 -4.87
N GLU A 27 1.85 -0.21 -5.19
CA GLU A 27 3.01 -1.08 -5.00
C GLU A 27 3.27 -1.37 -3.51
N ALA A 28 3.06 -0.36 -2.65
CA ALA A 28 3.10 -0.54 -1.21
C ALA A 28 2.07 -1.56 -0.74
N LEU A 29 0.83 -1.45 -1.20
CA LEU A 29 -0.21 -2.39 -0.85
C LEU A 29 0.11 -3.80 -1.37
N ALA A 30 0.57 -3.91 -2.62
CA ALA A 30 0.94 -5.19 -3.24
C ALA A 30 2.04 -5.92 -2.45
N ASN A 31 3.06 -5.20 -1.99
CA ASN A 31 4.16 -5.77 -1.18
C ASN A 31 3.70 -6.31 0.18
N ARG A 32 2.51 -5.90 0.66
CA ARG A 32 1.94 -6.33 1.95
C ARG A 32 0.74 -7.28 1.79
N TRP A 33 0.31 -7.54 0.54
CA TRP A 33 -0.83 -8.39 0.21
C TRP A 33 -0.75 -9.83 0.73
N PRO A 34 0.43 -10.49 0.85
CA PRO A 34 0.50 -11.85 1.40
C PRO A 34 -0.10 -11.99 2.81
N MET A 35 -0.17 -10.90 3.58
CA MET A 35 -0.85 -10.90 4.87
C MET A 35 -2.37 -11.12 4.73
N LEU A 36 -3.00 -10.50 3.73
CA LEU A 36 -4.42 -10.72 3.45
C LEU A 36 -4.66 -12.17 3.03
N GLU A 37 -3.86 -12.67 2.10
CA GLU A 37 -3.96 -14.05 1.62
C GLU A 37 -3.84 -15.04 2.78
N GLN A 38 -2.86 -14.86 3.66
CA GLN A 38 -2.60 -15.75 4.79
C GLN A 38 -3.69 -15.70 5.86
N TYR A 39 -4.12 -14.51 6.29
CA TYR A 39 -4.95 -14.39 7.51
C TYR A 39 -6.42 -14.10 7.23
N CYS A 40 -6.76 -13.47 6.10
CA CYS A 40 -8.14 -13.11 5.81
C CYS A 40 -8.88 -14.24 5.12
N THR A 41 -8.23 -14.96 4.19
CA THR A 41 -8.90 -16.00 3.39
C THR A 41 -9.16 -17.29 4.17
N GLU A 42 -8.58 -17.46 5.37
CA GLU A 42 -8.92 -18.58 6.27
C GLU A 42 -10.41 -18.59 6.64
N CYS A 43 -11.05 -17.42 6.73
CA CYS A 43 -12.47 -17.29 7.07
C CYS A 43 -13.28 -16.58 5.97
N HIS A 44 -12.68 -15.64 5.25
CA HIS A 44 -13.33 -14.89 4.17
C HIS A 44 -12.93 -15.47 2.80
N SER A 45 -13.20 -16.75 2.58
CA SER A 45 -13.01 -17.45 1.30
C SER A 45 -14.36 -17.82 0.68
N ASP A 46 -14.33 -18.31 -0.56
CA ASP A 46 -15.54 -18.78 -1.25
C ASP A 46 -16.18 -19.98 -0.53
N ALA A 47 -15.36 -20.77 0.18
CA ALA A 47 -15.77 -21.93 0.95
C ALA A 47 -16.41 -21.56 2.30
N GLU A 48 -15.78 -20.68 3.08
CA GLU A 48 -16.22 -20.37 4.44
C GLU A 48 -17.24 -19.22 4.49
N GLN A 49 -17.11 -18.23 3.60
CA GLN A 49 -17.97 -17.04 3.50
C GLN A 49 -18.30 -16.37 4.84
N ALA A 50 -17.35 -16.34 5.78
CA ALA A 50 -17.59 -15.74 7.08
C ALA A 50 -17.96 -14.26 6.90
N GLY A 51 -18.98 -13.80 7.63
CA GLY A 51 -19.50 -12.45 7.46
C GLY A 51 -20.18 -12.16 6.11
N GLY A 52 -20.51 -13.19 5.33
CA GLY A 52 -21.24 -13.08 4.07
C GLY A 52 -20.42 -12.48 2.92
N MET A 53 -19.09 -12.64 2.95
CA MET A 53 -18.20 -12.16 1.89
C MET A 53 -17.03 -13.11 1.67
N SER A 54 -16.45 -13.01 0.47
CA SER A 54 -15.18 -13.64 0.11
C SER A 54 -14.17 -12.57 -0.29
N LEU A 55 -12.93 -12.77 0.14
CA LEU A 55 -11.74 -12.03 -0.27
C LEU A 55 -10.81 -12.92 -1.11
N GLU A 56 -11.26 -14.14 -1.45
CA GLU A 56 -10.50 -15.08 -2.27
C GLU A 56 -10.33 -14.52 -3.68
N GLY A 57 -9.10 -14.55 -4.18
CA GLY A 57 -8.76 -14.06 -5.52
C GLY A 57 -8.78 -12.54 -5.68
N VAL A 58 -9.11 -11.77 -4.63
CA VAL A 58 -9.06 -10.31 -4.72
C VAL A 58 -7.62 -9.83 -4.78
N THR A 59 -7.39 -8.79 -5.59
CA THR A 59 -6.07 -8.21 -5.85
C THR A 59 -5.93 -6.79 -5.27
N PRO A 60 -4.70 -6.31 -5.05
CA PRO A 60 -4.46 -4.93 -4.62
C PRO A 60 -5.12 -3.86 -5.52
N ALA A 61 -5.18 -4.11 -6.82
CA ALA A 61 -5.76 -3.19 -7.80
C ALA A 61 -7.29 -3.02 -7.65
N GLU A 62 -7.97 -4.00 -7.05
CA GLU A 62 -9.42 -3.98 -6.83
C GLU A 62 -9.83 -3.24 -5.55
N VAL A 63 -8.86 -2.82 -4.73
CA VAL A 63 -9.12 -2.06 -3.50
C VAL A 63 -9.79 -0.73 -3.80
N ALA A 64 -9.22 0.04 -4.72
CA ALA A 64 -9.75 1.32 -5.16
C ALA A 64 -11.13 1.19 -5.83
N ALA A 65 -11.47 0.02 -6.40
CA ALA A 65 -12.77 -0.21 -7.04
C ALA A 65 -13.91 -0.44 -6.02
N ASN A 66 -13.58 -0.81 -4.78
CA ASN A 66 -14.57 -1.17 -3.75
C ASN A 66 -14.31 -0.46 -2.40
N PRO A 67 -14.16 0.88 -2.37
CA PRO A 67 -13.63 1.59 -1.21
C PRO A 67 -14.46 1.37 0.06
N GLN A 68 -15.78 1.25 -0.04
CA GLN A 68 -16.63 1.04 1.15
C GLN A 68 -16.35 -0.29 1.87
N VAL A 69 -16.01 -1.35 1.11
CA VAL A 69 -15.64 -2.65 1.68
C VAL A 69 -14.29 -2.54 2.37
N TRP A 70 -13.33 -1.91 1.73
CA TRP A 70 -11.96 -1.80 2.24
C TRP A 70 -11.81 -0.85 3.41
N GLU A 71 -12.59 0.24 3.46
CA GLU A 71 -12.72 1.04 4.67
C GLU A 71 -13.28 0.23 5.84
N GLN A 72 -14.21 -0.69 5.58
CA GLN A 72 -14.72 -1.58 6.61
C GLN A 72 -13.64 -2.54 7.11
N VAL A 73 -12.81 -3.09 6.20
CA VAL A 73 -11.63 -3.91 6.56
C VAL A 73 -10.68 -3.10 7.44
N VAL A 74 -10.32 -1.88 7.04
CA VAL A 74 -9.49 -0.95 7.83
C VAL A 74 -10.06 -0.75 9.24
N ARG A 75 -11.37 -0.46 9.36
CA ARG A 75 -12.03 -0.29 10.66
C ARG A 75 -11.93 -1.55 11.53
N ARG A 76 -12.05 -2.75 10.95
CA ARG A 76 -11.94 -4.02 11.69
C ARG A 76 -10.52 -4.27 12.19
N LEU A 77 -9.52 -4.02 11.34
CA LEU A 77 -8.10 -4.17 11.69
C LEU A 77 -7.68 -3.17 12.78
N ARG A 78 -8.05 -1.89 12.63
CA ARG A 78 -7.81 -0.86 13.66
C ARG A 78 -8.51 -1.18 14.98
N GLY A 79 -9.68 -1.82 14.92
CA GLY A 79 -10.40 -2.28 16.10
C GLY A 79 -9.81 -3.55 16.75
N SER A 80 -8.81 -4.19 16.13
CA SER A 80 -8.24 -5.47 16.57
C SER A 80 -9.30 -6.56 16.81
N VAL A 81 -10.40 -6.51 16.06
CA VAL A 81 -11.51 -7.49 16.13
C VAL A 81 -11.44 -8.53 15.01
N MET A 82 -10.44 -8.42 14.14
CA MET A 82 -10.11 -9.39 13.10
C MET A 82 -8.61 -9.69 13.15
N PRO A 83 -8.19 -10.96 13.03
CA PRO A 83 -9.04 -12.17 13.00
C PRO A 83 -9.87 -12.36 14.29
N PRO A 84 -10.92 -13.20 14.28
CA PRO A 84 -11.73 -13.44 15.48
C PRO A 84 -10.95 -14.24 16.54
N PRO A 85 -11.38 -14.21 17.82
CA PRO A 85 -10.74 -14.99 18.87
C PRO A 85 -10.64 -16.48 18.49
N GLY A 86 -9.44 -17.03 18.58
CA GLY A 86 -9.14 -18.42 18.19
C GLY A 86 -8.52 -18.57 16.79
N GLY A 87 -8.56 -17.53 15.95
CA GLY A 87 -7.81 -17.47 14.70
C GLY A 87 -6.33 -17.14 14.90
N ALA A 88 -5.49 -17.40 13.90
CA ALA A 88 -4.11 -16.95 13.90
C ALA A 88 -4.05 -15.44 13.70
N HIS A 89 -3.42 -14.70 14.62
CA HIS A 89 -3.27 -13.25 14.47
C HIS A 89 -1.91 -12.90 13.84
N PRO A 90 -1.88 -11.98 12.86
CA PRO A 90 -0.64 -11.39 12.40
C PRO A 90 0.03 -10.57 13.51
N ALA A 91 1.33 -10.32 13.35
CA ALA A 91 2.05 -9.42 14.25
C ALA A 91 1.49 -7.99 14.15
N VAL A 92 1.50 -7.26 15.27
CA VAL A 92 0.87 -5.92 15.35
C VAL A 92 1.50 -4.93 14.37
N ASP A 93 2.81 -5.00 14.17
CA ASP A 93 3.52 -4.20 13.18
C ASP A 93 3.10 -4.53 11.74
N GLN A 94 2.88 -5.82 11.44
CA GLN A 94 2.36 -6.26 10.14
C GLN A 94 0.95 -5.72 9.89
N VAL A 95 0.07 -5.76 10.90
CA VAL A 95 -1.27 -5.15 10.82
C VAL A 95 -1.18 -3.65 10.56
N ASN A 96 -0.36 -2.93 11.32
CA ASN A 96 -0.22 -1.48 11.17
C ASN A 96 0.32 -1.09 9.78
N GLN A 97 1.31 -1.83 9.26
CA GLN A 97 1.87 -1.58 7.94
C GLN A 97 0.85 -1.84 6.83
N PHE A 98 0.06 -2.90 6.95
CA PHE A 98 -0.99 -3.22 5.99
C PHE A 98 -2.12 -2.19 6.01
N VAL A 99 -2.58 -1.79 7.19
CA VAL A 99 -3.61 -0.73 7.35
C VAL A 99 -3.12 0.58 6.74
N ALA A 100 -1.88 0.99 7.01
CA ALA A 100 -1.33 2.23 6.44
C ALA A 100 -1.26 2.18 4.91
N ALA A 101 -0.92 1.03 4.32
CA ALA A 101 -0.88 0.87 2.87
C ALA A 101 -2.28 0.87 2.24
N LEU A 102 -3.27 0.22 2.89
CA LEU A 102 -4.67 0.29 2.46
C LEU A 102 -5.20 1.73 2.45
N GLU A 103 -4.94 2.47 3.52
CA GLU A 103 -5.38 3.86 3.64
C GLU A 103 -4.73 4.74 2.59
N ALA A 104 -3.40 4.63 2.39
CA ALA A 104 -2.71 5.37 1.35
C ALA A 104 -3.23 5.06 -0.06
N ASN A 105 -3.60 3.80 -0.34
CA ASN A 105 -4.17 3.40 -1.62
C ASN A 105 -5.58 3.99 -1.82
N LEU A 106 -6.44 3.91 -0.80
CA LEU A 106 -7.79 4.48 -0.81
C LEU A 106 -7.77 6.00 -0.94
N ASP A 107 -6.88 6.67 -0.20
CA ASP A 107 -6.71 8.14 -0.26
C ASP A 107 -6.22 8.58 -1.64
N ALA A 108 -5.28 7.86 -2.25
CA ALA A 108 -4.79 8.16 -3.60
C ALA A 108 -5.87 8.00 -4.67
N ALA A 109 -6.81 7.07 -4.49
CA ALA A 109 -7.94 6.86 -5.40
C ALA A 109 -9.02 7.95 -5.26
N ALA A 110 -9.08 8.65 -4.13
CA ALA A 110 -10.05 9.70 -3.84
C ALA A 110 -9.57 11.13 -4.22
N ALA A 111 -8.32 11.28 -4.65
CA ALA A 111 -7.65 12.57 -4.90
C ALA A 111 -8.04 13.26 -6.22
#